data_AF-A0A8T3NI35-F1
#
_entry.id   AF-A0A8T3NI35-F1
#
_cell.length_a   1.000
_cell.length_b   1.000
_cell.length_c   1.000
_cell.angle_alpha   90.00
_cell.angle_beta   90.00
_cell.angle_gamma   90.00
#
_symmetry.space_group_name_H-M   'P 1'
#
loop_
_entity.id
_entity.type
_entity.pdbx_description
1 polymer ?
#
loop_
_entity_poly.entity_id
_entity_poly.type
_entity_poly.pdbx_seq_one_letter_code
_entity_poly.pdbx_strand_id
1 'polypeptide(L)'
;MPDLVRLGLLLLSLGALVTSSVILVSPWRLAGAGTLLALWIVGAGQVVLLAEGLSLLHALDWPGFLAGHLLVLGGSAGLAARRPPADRWRALSEVRDGLHRLSQIVLDRHTPWLPLLLGAVLLVGLTSTVLALLVPPNNFDSLMYHMSRVGYYLQFRSLDHYPTTNLRQVTFPANAELLVLWTVAFLGSDRLANTVQLVAWVVTTVGVYGLGRRVGLGAAAALLGAGAFALLPQVVLQSTSAHND
;
A
#
# COMPACT_ATOMS: atom_id res chain seq x y z
N MET A 1 -18.48 12.21 13.88
CA MET A 1 -17.77 11.03 14.45
C MET A 1 -17.62 10.01 13.34
N PRO A 2 -16.47 9.31 13.20
CA PRO A 2 -16.37 8.24 12.23
C PRO A 2 -17.46 7.20 12.54
N ASP A 3 -18.21 6.83 11.51
CA ASP A 3 -19.17 5.73 11.61
C ASP A 3 -18.39 4.45 11.89
N LEU A 4 -18.45 3.98 13.15
CA LEU A 4 -17.72 2.80 13.61
C LEU A 4 -18.09 1.55 12.80
N VAL A 5 -19.32 1.51 12.26
CA VAL A 5 -19.76 0.42 11.38
C VAL A 5 -18.98 0.46 10.07
N ARG A 6 -18.90 1.63 9.42
CA ARG A 6 -18.12 1.83 8.18
C ARG A 6 -16.63 1.55 8.38
N LEU A 7 -16.07 1.93 9.53
CA LEU A 7 -14.70 1.57 9.88
C LEU A 7 -14.53 0.05 10.02
N GLY A 8 -15.45 -0.63 10.71
CA GLY A 8 -15.44 -2.09 10.83
C GLY A 8 -15.53 -2.80 9.49
N LEU A 9 -16.36 -2.29 8.57
CA LEU A 9 -16.49 -2.81 7.20
C LEU A 9 -15.22 -2.59 6.37
N LEU A 10 -14.56 -1.43 6.52
CA LEU A 10 -13.26 -1.19 5.90
C LEU A 10 -12.21 -2.17 6.41
N LEU A 11 -12.16 -2.40 7.73
CA LEU A 11 -11.23 -3.35 8.33
C LEU A 11 -11.50 -4.78 7.87
N LEU A 12 -12.76 -5.16 7.68
CA LEU A 12 -13.13 -6.46 7.08
C LEU A 12 -12.66 -6.56 5.62
N SER A 13 -12.87 -5.51 4.82
CA SER A 13 -12.39 -5.44 3.43
C SER A 13 -10.86 -5.51 3.36
N LEU A 14 -10.15 -4.79 4.23
CA LEU A 14 -8.69 -4.82 4.34
C LEU A 14 -8.21 -6.21 4.79
N GLY A 15 -8.87 -6.84 5.76
CA GLY A 15 -8.56 -8.19 6.21
C GLY A 15 -8.70 -9.22 5.09
N ALA A 16 -9.77 -9.12 4.29
CA ALA A 16 -9.97 -9.96 3.11
C ALA A 16 -8.86 -9.74 2.07
N LEU A 17 -8.56 -8.48 1.73
CA LEU A 17 -7.49 -8.07 0.81
C LEU A 17 -6.12 -8.61 1.24
N VAL A 18 -5.73 -8.42 2.49
CA VAL A 18 -4.43 -8.86 3.01
C VAL A 18 -4.35 -10.39 2.99
N THR A 19 -5.42 -11.07 3.40
CA THR A 19 -5.46 -12.53 3.48
C THR A 19 -5.40 -13.17 2.09
N SER A 20 -6.18 -12.67 1.13
CA SER A 20 -6.13 -13.14 -0.26
C SER A 20 -4.76 -12.86 -0.88
N SER A 21 -4.15 -11.69 -0.63
CA SER A 21 -2.79 -11.37 -1.10
C SER A 21 -1.76 -12.36 -0.58
N VAL A 22 -1.80 -12.69 0.71
CA VAL A 22 -0.91 -13.69 1.33
C VAL A 22 -1.07 -15.06 0.67
N ILE A 23 -2.31 -15.50 0.44
CA ILE A 23 -2.59 -16.79 -0.21
C ILE A 23 -2.08 -16.82 -1.66
N LEU A 24 -2.28 -15.73 -2.40
CA LEU A 24 -1.90 -15.62 -3.81
C LEU A 24 -0.38 -15.54 -4.01
N VAL A 25 0.33 -14.87 -3.10
CA VAL A 25 1.80 -14.68 -3.16
C VAL A 25 2.57 -15.88 -2.60
N SER A 26 2.03 -16.60 -1.62
CA SER A 26 2.71 -17.75 -0.98
C SER A 26 3.34 -18.80 -1.93
N PRO A 27 2.75 -19.16 -3.09
CA PRO A 27 3.39 -20.10 -4.03
C PRO A 27 4.63 -19.55 -4.76
N TRP A 28 4.89 -18.24 -4.73
CA TRP A 28 5.97 -17.60 -5.52
C TRP A 28 7.35 -17.73 -4.88
N ARG A 29 7.44 -18.04 -3.59
CA ARG A 29 8.70 -18.35 -2.87
C ARG A 29 9.80 -17.30 -3.03
N LEU A 30 9.44 -16.02 -2.91
CA LEU A 30 10.33 -14.89 -3.22
C LEU A 30 11.32 -14.54 -2.10
N ALA A 31 11.00 -14.89 -0.86
CA ALA A 31 11.71 -14.60 0.38
C ALA A 31 11.96 -13.11 0.71
N GLY A 32 11.83 -12.76 1.99
CA GLY A 32 12.23 -11.44 2.52
C GLY A 32 11.57 -10.26 1.81
N ALA A 33 12.39 -9.32 1.31
CA ALA A 33 11.92 -8.11 0.63
C ALA A 33 11.10 -8.41 -0.63
N GLY A 34 11.42 -9.48 -1.37
CA GLY A 34 10.68 -9.86 -2.58
C GLY A 34 9.23 -10.25 -2.26
N THR A 35 9.02 -10.95 -1.14
CA THR A 35 7.68 -11.32 -0.67
C THR A 35 6.88 -10.09 -0.27
N LEU A 36 7.49 -9.12 0.44
CA LEU A 36 6.82 -7.87 0.83
C LEU A 36 6.39 -7.03 -0.39
N LEU A 37 7.28 -6.90 -1.39
CA LEU A 37 6.95 -6.21 -2.64
C LEU A 37 5.80 -6.90 -3.38
N ALA A 38 5.83 -8.23 -3.47
CA ALA A 38 4.77 -8.98 -4.11
C ALA A 38 3.44 -8.84 -3.39
N LEU A 39 3.43 -8.83 -2.05
CA LEU A 39 2.20 -8.58 -1.27
C LEU A 39 1.61 -7.21 -1.57
N TRP A 40 2.44 -6.17 -1.67
CA TRP A 40 1.97 -4.83 -2.05
C TRP A 40 1.43 -4.80 -3.47
N ILE A 41 2.17 -5.33 -4.45
CA ILE A 41 1.75 -5.33 -5.87
C ILE A 41 0.45 -6.10 -6.06
N VAL A 42 0.34 -7.30 -5.47
CA VAL A 42 -0.87 -8.13 -5.57
C VAL A 42 -2.03 -7.51 -4.79
N GLY A 43 -1.77 -6.85 -3.65
CA GLY A 43 -2.79 -6.11 -2.90
C GLY A 43 -3.32 -4.91 -3.67
N ALA A 44 -2.44 -4.02 -4.12
CA ALA A 44 -2.81 -2.86 -4.93
C ALA A 44 -3.52 -3.28 -6.23
N GLY A 45 -3.01 -4.33 -6.90
CA GLY A 45 -3.61 -4.89 -8.10
C GLY A 45 -5.02 -5.42 -7.88
N GLN A 46 -5.32 -6.02 -6.72
CA GLN A 46 -6.69 -6.43 -6.39
C GLN A 46 -7.64 -5.24 -6.28
N VAL A 47 -7.23 -4.17 -5.61
CA VAL A 47 -8.07 -2.96 -5.48
C VAL A 47 -8.32 -2.32 -6.85
N VAL A 48 -7.28 -2.19 -7.68
CA VAL A 48 -7.37 -1.63 -9.03
C VAL A 48 -8.29 -2.48 -9.91
N LEU A 49 -8.07 -3.80 -9.97
CA LEU A 49 -8.90 -4.70 -10.78
C LEU A 49 -10.36 -4.72 -10.32
N LEU A 50 -10.60 -4.65 -9.01
CA LEU A 50 -11.95 -4.54 -8.47
C LEU A 50 -12.59 -3.19 -8.84
N ALA A 51 -11.87 -2.08 -8.73
CA ALA A 51 -12.39 -0.77 -9.10
C ALA A 51 -12.80 -0.73 -10.58
N GLU A 52 -11.96 -1.25 -11.48
CA GLU A 52 -12.26 -1.37 -12.91
C GLU A 52 -13.50 -2.25 -13.15
N GLY A 53 -13.57 -3.43 -12.53
CA GLY A 53 -14.73 -4.32 -12.67
C GLY A 53 -16.02 -3.75 -12.09
N LEU A 54 -15.96 -3.07 -10.95
CA LEU A 54 -17.09 -2.41 -10.31
C LEU A 54 -17.56 -1.20 -11.11
N SER A 55 -16.65 -0.47 -11.76
CA SER A 55 -16.95 0.64 -12.65
C SER A 55 -17.90 0.21 -13.77
N LEU A 56 -17.62 -0.91 -14.43
CA LEU A 56 -18.46 -1.45 -15.51
C LEU A 56 -19.89 -1.74 -15.05
N LEU A 57 -20.07 -2.02 -13.76
CA LEU A 57 -21.36 -2.33 -13.13
C LEU A 57 -21.99 -1.11 -12.45
N HIS A 58 -21.36 0.07 -12.53
CA HIS A 58 -21.73 1.27 -11.77
C HIS A 58 -21.85 0.99 -10.26
N ALA A 59 -21.02 0.07 -9.77
CA ALA A 59 -21.00 -0.46 -8.40
C ALA A 59 -19.78 0.04 -7.61
N LEU A 60 -19.23 1.19 -8.00
CA LEU A 60 -18.02 1.76 -7.41
C LEU A 60 -18.30 2.46 -6.06
N ASP A 61 -18.60 1.64 -5.05
CA ASP A 61 -18.91 2.07 -3.69
C ASP A 61 -18.47 1.04 -2.64
N TRP A 62 -18.73 1.31 -1.35
CA TRP A 62 -18.25 0.44 -0.27
C TRP A 62 -18.85 -0.98 -0.28
N PRO A 63 -20.15 -1.22 -0.58
CA PRO A 63 -20.67 -2.58 -0.72
C PRO A 63 -20.03 -3.31 -1.89
N GLY A 64 -19.85 -2.64 -3.04
CA GLY A 64 -19.18 -3.21 -4.21
C GLY A 64 -17.76 -3.66 -3.88
N PHE A 65 -16.96 -2.79 -3.26
CA PHE A 65 -15.61 -3.15 -2.83
C PHE A 65 -15.61 -4.28 -1.80
N LEU A 66 -16.51 -4.25 -0.80
CA LEU A 66 -16.56 -5.30 0.22
C LEU A 66 -16.90 -6.65 -0.40
N ALA A 67 -17.95 -6.71 -1.22
CA ALA A 67 -18.36 -7.93 -1.91
C ALA A 67 -17.24 -8.45 -2.82
N GLY A 68 -16.60 -7.57 -3.58
CA GLY A 68 -15.47 -7.90 -4.44
C GLY A 68 -14.30 -8.52 -3.69
N HIS A 69 -13.87 -7.92 -2.57
CA HIS A 69 -12.78 -8.47 -1.75
C HIS A 69 -13.15 -9.81 -1.11
N LEU A 70 -14.39 -9.99 -0.66
CA LEU A 70 -14.87 -11.27 -0.13
C LEU A 70 -14.92 -12.36 -1.20
N LEU A 71 -15.29 -12.02 -2.45
CA LEU A 71 -15.24 -12.94 -3.59
C LEU A 71 -13.80 -13.35 -3.92
N VAL A 72 -12.86 -12.40 -3.95
CA VAL A 72 -11.43 -12.67 -4.16
C VAL A 72 -10.86 -13.55 -3.04
N LEU A 73 -11.25 -13.29 -1.79
CA LEU A 73 -10.89 -14.15 -0.65
C LEU A 73 -11.45 -15.57 -0.82
N GLY A 74 -12.73 -15.72 -1.16
CA GLY A 74 -13.34 -17.03 -1.40
C GLY A 74 -12.66 -17.81 -2.53
N GLY A 75 -12.39 -17.15 -3.66
CA GLY A 75 -11.69 -17.72 -4.80
C GLY A 75 -10.25 -18.13 -4.46
N SER A 76 -9.49 -17.25 -3.80
CA SER A 76 -8.12 -17.54 -3.38
C SER A 76 -8.06 -18.66 -2.33
N ALA A 77 -9.00 -18.71 -1.37
CA ALA A 77 -9.13 -19.81 -0.42
C ALA A 77 -9.45 -21.15 -1.11
N GLY A 78 -10.33 -21.15 -2.11
CA GLY A 78 -10.62 -22.33 -2.94
C GLY A 78 -9.38 -22.84 -3.70
N LEU A 79 -8.57 -21.92 -4.24
CA LEU A 79 -7.28 -22.27 -4.86
C LEU A 79 -6.28 -22.80 -3.82
N ALA A 80 -6.23 -22.20 -2.62
CA ALA A 80 -5.35 -22.63 -1.53
C ALA A 80 -5.69 -24.00 -0.97
N ALA A 81 -6.97 -24.38 -0.96
CA ALA A 81 -7.44 -25.68 -0.50
C ALA A 81 -6.81 -26.83 -1.31
N ARG A 82 -6.48 -26.59 -2.58
CA ARG A 82 -5.80 -27.55 -3.48
C ARG A 82 -4.29 -27.65 -3.23
N ARG A 83 -3.73 -26.80 -2.36
CA ARG A 83 -2.29 -26.74 -2.07
C ARG A 83 -1.98 -27.39 -0.71
N PRO A 84 -0.75 -27.91 -0.54
CA PRO A 84 -0.27 -28.37 0.76
C PRO A 84 -0.41 -27.26 1.83
N PRO A 85 -0.78 -27.58 3.08
CA PRO A 85 -0.96 -26.58 4.14
C PRO A 85 0.25 -25.68 4.36
N ALA A 86 1.47 -26.23 4.21
CA ALA A 86 2.73 -25.50 4.34
C ALA A 86 2.90 -24.37 3.32
N ASP A 87 2.31 -24.49 2.12
CA ASP A 87 2.41 -23.49 1.06
C ASP A 87 1.30 -22.43 1.11
N ARG A 88 0.28 -22.57 2.00
CA ARG A 88 -0.87 -21.63 2.05
C ARG A 88 -0.52 -20.28 2.68
N TRP A 89 0.38 -20.31 3.66
CA TRP A 89 0.75 -19.16 4.50
C TRP A 89 2.24 -18.86 4.45
N ARG A 90 2.94 -19.41 3.45
CA ARG A 90 4.40 -19.33 3.33
C ARG A 90 4.90 -17.89 3.24
N ALA A 91 4.14 -16.99 2.61
CA ALA A 91 4.49 -15.58 2.55
C ALA A 91 4.66 -14.98 3.96
N LEU A 92 3.82 -15.36 4.94
CA LEU A 92 3.95 -14.89 6.31
C LEU A 92 5.25 -15.38 6.97
N SER A 93 5.60 -16.66 6.77
CA SER A 93 6.89 -17.18 7.26
C SER A 93 8.07 -16.47 6.61
N GLU A 94 8.03 -16.21 5.31
CA GLU A 94 9.11 -15.54 4.59
C GLU A 94 9.32 -14.08 5.05
N VAL A 95 8.23 -13.37 5.33
CA VAL A 95 8.27 -12.03 5.93
C VAL A 95 8.85 -12.09 7.33
N ARG A 96 8.34 -12.99 8.19
CA ARG A 96 8.83 -13.19 9.56
C ARG A 96 10.32 -13.51 9.58
N ASP A 97 10.77 -14.44 8.76
CA ASP A 97 12.17 -14.85 8.68
C ASP A 97 13.05 -13.70 8.13
N GLY A 98 12.49 -12.88 7.23
CA GLY A 98 13.12 -11.63 6.77
C GLY A 98 13.33 -10.64 7.91
N LEU A 99 12.29 -10.37 8.70
CA LEU A 99 12.36 -9.49 9.87
C LEU A 99 13.34 -10.02 10.93
N HIS A 100 13.36 -11.33 11.14
CA HIS A 100 14.26 -11.96 12.11
C HIS A 100 15.73 -11.89 11.70
N ARG A 101 16.02 -11.95 10.40
CA ARG A 101 17.37 -11.68 9.86
C ARG A 101 17.75 -10.22 9.98
N LEU A 102 16.81 -9.31 9.71
CA LEU A 102 17.04 -7.88 9.85
C LEU A 102 17.36 -7.52 11.30
N SER A 103 16.60 -8.03 12.28
CA SER A 103 16.86 -7.73 13.69
C SER A 103 18.25 -8.16 14.15
N GLN A 104 18.77 -9.29 13.66
CA GLN A 104 20.13 -9.73 13.95
C GLN A 104 21.20 -8.76 13.41
N ILE A 105 20.97 -8.18 12.23
CA ILE A 105 21.88 -7.18 11.63
C ILE A 105 21.82 -5.86 12.42
N VAL A 106 20.62 -5.44 12.82
CA VAL A 106 20.42 -4.18 13.56
C VAL A 106 21.04 -4.21 14.95
N LEU A 107 21.02 -5.37 15.60
CA LEU A 107 21.60 -5.58 16.93
C LEU A 107 23.11 -5.85 16.90
N ASP A 108 23.72 -5.90 15.71
CA ASP A 108 25.16 -6.09 15.55
C ASP A 108 25.93 -4.85 16.03
N ARG A 109 26.72 -5.03 17.09
CA ARG A 109 27.51 -3.96 17.73
C ARG A 109 28.69 -3.50 16.87
N HIS A 110 29.06 -4.25 15.83
CA HIS A 110 30.16 -3.87 14.93
C HIS A 110 29.77 -2.77 13.92
N THR A 111 28.49 -2.44 13.80
CA THR A 111 27.98 -1.35 12.94
C THR A 111 27.21 -0.29 13.73
N PRO A 112 27.90 0.55 14.54
CA PRO A 112 27.26 1.48 15.47
C PRO A 112 26.45 2.60 14.80
N TRP A 113 26.70 2.90 13.53
CA TRP A 113 25.93 3.88 12.75
C TRP A 113 24.55 3.37 12.31
N LEU A 114 24.36 2.05 12.23
CA LEU A 114 23.12 1.47 11.72
C LEU A 114 21.93 1.72 12.66
N PRO A 115 22.04 1.56 13.99
CA PRO A 115 20.98 1.98 14.90
C PRO A 115 20.60 3.46 14.80
N LEU A 116 21.57 4.35 14.56
CA LEU A 116 21.30 5.78 14.39
C LEU A 116 20.52 6.05 13.11
N LEU A 117 20.92 5.44 11.99
CA LEU A 117 20.20 5.53 10.72
C LEU A 117 18.76 5.04 10.86
N LEU A 118 18.57 3.87 11.49
CA LEU A 118 17.24 3.30 11.68
C LEU A 118 16.40 4.13 12.65
N GLY A 119 17.01 4.69 13.71
CA GLY A 119 16.36 5.64 14.60
C GLY A 119 15.86 6.87 13.85
N ALA A 120 16.67 7.43 12.93
CA ALA A 120 16.27 8.55 12.09
C ALA A 120 15.11 8.17 11.15
N VAL A 121 15.19 7.02 10.47
CA VAL A 121 14.11 6.52 9.59
C VAL A 121 12.82 6.28 10.39
N LEU A 122 12.90 5.71 11.58
CA LEU A 122 11.75 5.47 12.45
C LEU A 122 11.12 6.79 12.93
N LEU A 123 11.94 7.76 13.32
CA LEU A 123 11.47 9.08 13.73
C LEU A 123 10.72 9.77 12.57
N VAL A 124 11.34 9.81 11.39
CA VAL A 124 10.72 10.38 10.18
C VAL A 124 9.46 9.63 9.79
N GLY A 125 9.47 8.31 9.83
CA GLY A 125 8.29 7.48 9.55
C GLY A 125 7.15 7.73 10.53
N LEU A 126 7.44 7.86 11.83
CA LEU A 126 6.44 8.18 12.84
C LEU A 126 5.85 9.58 12.64
N THR A 127 6.70 10.59 12.43
CA THR A 127 6.24 11.96 12.13
C THR A 127 5.40 12.00 10.86
N SER A 128 5.83 11.31 9.81
CA SER A 128 5.09 11.21 8.54
C SER A 128 3.75 10.49 8.71
N THR A 129 3.69 9.46 9.56
CA THR A 129 2.44 8.77 9.91
C THR A 129 1.47 9.71 10.63
N VAL A 130 1.96 10.48 11.60
CA VAL A 130 1.13 11.48 12.30
C VAL A 130 0.59 12.51 11.32
N LEU A 131 1.43 13.02 10.42
CA LEU A 131 1.01 13.98 9.40
C LEU A 131 -0.01 13.37 8.43
N ALA A 132 0.24 12.17 7.90
CA ALA A 132 -0.64 11.51 6.95
C ALA A 132 -2.04 11.20 7.53
N LEU A 133 -2.15 10.97 8.84
CA LEU A 133 -3.41 10.67 9.51
C LEU A 133 -4.16 11.90 10.04
N LEU A 134 -3.44 12.97 10.40
CA LEU A 134 -4.04 14.15 11.03
C LEU A 134 -4.19 15.34 10.09
N VAL A 135 -3.38 15.40 9.03
CA VAL A 135 -3.38 16.51 8.06
C VAL A 135 -4.07 16.03 6.78
N PRO A 136 -5.21 16.63 6.39
CA PRO A 136 -5.86 16.29 5.13
C PRO A 136 -4.98 16.71 3.93
N PRO A 137 -5.18 16.13 2.73
CA PRO A 137 -4.48 16.56 1.53
C PRO A 137 -4.65 18.07 1.32
N ASN A 138 -3.53 18.79 1.29
CA ASN A 138 -3.53 20.26 1.33
C ASN A 138 -2.61 20.90 0.28
N ASN A 139 -2.00 20.10 -0.60
CA ASN A 139 -1.18 20.60 -1.70
C ASN A 139 -2.02 20.77 -2.97
N PHE A 140 -1.50 21.61 -3.88
CA PHE A 140 -2.22 22.04 -5.06
C PHE A 140 -2.63 20.87 -5.97
N ASP A 141 -1.70 19.98 -6.32
CA ASP A 141 -1.97 18.89 -7.26
C ASP A 141 -2.92 17.83 -6.69
N SER A 142 -2.78 17.51 -5.39
CA SER A 142 -3.72 16.66 -4.65
C SER A 142 -5.15 17.18 -4.75
N LEU A 143 -5.35 18.49 -4.53
CA LEU A 143 -6.68 19.08 -4.59
C LEU A 143 -7.19 19.24 -6.03
N MET A 144 -6.31 19.65 -6.95
CA MET A 144 -6.68 19.98 -8.33
C MET A 144 -7.07 18.79 -9.19
N TYR A 145 -6.46 17.62 -8.98
CA TYR A 145 -6.82 16.45 -9.78
C TYR A 145 -6.85 15.11 -9.05
N HIS A 146 -5.99 14.81 -8.07
CA HIS A 146 -6.04 13.49 -7.41
C HIS A 146 -7.33 13.30 -6.59
N MET A 147 -7.61 14.18 -5.63
CA MET A 147 -8.79 14.09 -4.77
C MET A 147 -10.08 14.48 -5.48
N SER A 148 -10.02 15.47 -6.38
CA SER A 148 -11.15 15.84 -7.23
C SER A 148 -11.65 14.64 -8.04
N ARG A 149 -10.72 13.88 -8.62
CA ARG A 149 -11.02 12.67 -9.39
C ARG A 149 -11.68 11.60 -8.53
N VAL A 150 -11.18 11.34 -7.33
CA VAL A 150 -11.79 10.40 -6.38
C VAL A 150 -13.24 10.78 -6.08
N GLY A 151 -13.52 12.08 -5.91
CA GLY A 151 -14.87 12.60 -5.71
C GLY A 151 -15.80 12.29 -6.89
N TYR A 152 -15.36 12.57 -8.12
CA TYR A 152 -16.13 12.25 -9.33
C TYR A 152 -16.37 10.76 -9.52
N TYR A 153 -15.36 9.92 -9.27
CA TYR A 153 -15.53 8.46 -9.32
C TYR A 153 -16.59 7.96 -8.35
N LEU A 154 -16.64 8.48 -7.12
CA LEU A 154 -17.71 8.14 -6.16
C LEU A 154 -19.08 8.67 -6.59
N GLN A 155 -19.12 9.90 -7.13
CA GLN A 155 -20.37 10.53 -7.54
C GLN A 155 -21.02 9.82 -8.73
N PHE A 156 -20.23 9.52 -9.77
CA PHE A 156 -20.73 8.83 -10.97
C PHE A 156 -20.75 7.32 -10.82
N ARG A 157 -20.09 6.79 -9.78
CA ARG A 157 -19.90 5.35 -9.55
C ARG A 157 -19.22 4.65 -10.72
N SER A 158 -18.42 5.37 -11.49
CA SER A 158 -17.72 4.94 -12.70
C SER A 158 -16.37 5.65 -12.80
N LEU A 159 -15.40 4.98 -13.43
CA LEU A 159 -14.08 5.48 -13.81
C LEU A 159 -14.08 6.16 -15.19
N ASP A 160 -15.24 6.21 -15.87
CA ASP A 160 -15.39 6.86 -17.17
C ASP A 160 -14.95 8.32 -17.14
N HIS A 161 -14.53 8.82 -18.29
CA HIS A 161 -14.27 10.25 -18.46
C HIS A 161 -15.53 11.07 -18.19
N TYR A 162 -15.36 12.15 -17.46
CA TYR A 162 -16.40 13.12 -17.16
C TYR A 162 -16.01 14.51 -17.69
N PRO A 163 -16.98 15.40 -17.94
CA PRO A 163 -16.68 16.77 -18.34
C PRO A 163 -15.87 17.49 -17.25
N THR A 164 -14.67 17.95 -17.59
CA THR A 164 -13.78 18.69 -16.67
C THR A 164 -12.95 19.72 -17.43
N THR A 165 -12.70 20.86 -16.79
CA THR A 165 -11.78 21.88 -17.32
C THR A 165 -10.32 21.54 -17.03
N ASN A 166 -10.05 20.56 -16.15
CA ASN A 166 -8.71 20.08 -15.84
C ASN A 166 -8.48 18.69 -16.44
N LEU A 167 -7.95 18.64 -17.66
CA LEU A 167 -7.73 17.39 -18.40
C LEU A 167 -6.90 16.35 -17.64
N ARG A 168 -6.01 16.78 -16.73
CA ARG A 168 -5.23 15.86 -15.88
C ARG A 168 -6.11 14.89 -15.10
N GLN A 169 -7.33 15.29 -14.74
CA GLN A 169 -8.32 14.46 -14.04
C GLN A 169 -8.81 13.26 -14.88
N VAL A 170 -8.71 13.30 -16.20
CA VAL A 170 -9.16 12.21 -17.08
C VAL A 170 -8.03 11.59 -17.90
N THR A 171 -6.90 12.27 -18.08
CA THR A 171 -5.80 11.75 -18.92
C THR A 171 -4.68 11.06 -18.15
N PHE A 172 -4.44 11.40 -16.88
CA PHE A 172 -3.34 10.80 -16.12
C PHE A 172 -3.72 9.41 -15.59
N PRO A 173 -2.75 8.47 -15.47
CA PRO A 173 -2.96 7.22 -14.76
C PRO A 173 -3.53 7.46 -13.35
N ALA A 174 -4.37 6.53 -12.88
CA ALA A 174 -5.17 6.74 -11.66
C ALA A 174 -5.00 5.65 -10.60
N ASN A 175 -4.00 4.75 -10.74
CA ASN A 175 -3.90 3.56 -9.89
C ASN A 175 -3.83 3.89 -8.38
N ALA A 176 -3.07 4.92 -7.99
CA ALA A 176 -3.00 5.33 -6.60
C ALA A 176 -4.32 5.94 -6.12
N GLU A 177 -4.98 6.72 -6.98
CA GLU A 177 -6.31 7.27 -6.71
C GLU A 177 -7.37 6.19 -6.53
N LEU A 178 -7.24 5.02 -7.18
CA LEU A 178 -8.13 3.87 -6.93
C LEU A 178 -7.92 3.27 -5.53
N LEU A 179 -6.70 3.29 -4.99
CA LEU A 179 -6.43 2.91 -3.60
C LEU A 179 -7.04 3.91 -2.62
N VAL A 180 -6.92 5.21 -2.92
CA VAL A 180 -7.56 6.28 -2.13
C VAL A 180 -9.08 6.12 -2.18
N LEU A 181 -9.65 5.98 -3.38
CA LEU A 181 -11.08 5.78 -3.64
C LEU A 181 -11.65 4.64 -2.80
N TRP A 182 -10.95 3.50 -2.73
CA TRP A 182 -11.36 2.39 -1.89
C TRP A 182 -11.54 2.81 -0.43
N THR A 183 -10.57 3.52 0.17
CA THR A 183 -10.69 3.98 1.57
C THR A 183 -11.79 5.03 1.75
N VAL A 184 -11.94 5.96 0.80
CA VAL A 184 -12.94 7.03 0.85
C VAL A 184 -14.36 6.48 0.69
N ALA A 185 -14.56 5.45 -0.16
CA ALA A 185 -15.85 4.81 -0.35
C ALA A 185 -16.45 4.30 0.97
N PHE A 186 -15.62 3.66 1.81
CA PHE A 186 -16.04 3.17 3.12
C PHE A 186 -16.22 4.32 4.10
N LEU A 187 -15.20 5.16 4.30
CA LEU A 187 -15.20 6.15 5.38
C LEU A 187 -16.07 7.38 5.10
N GLY A 188 -16.38 7.66 3.83
CA GLY A 188 -16.98 8.93 3.42
C GLY A 188 -16.11 10.14 3.76
N SER A 189 -14.79 9.94 3.91
CA SER A 189 -13.82 10.97 4.28
C SER A 189 -12.45 10.65 3.68
N ASP A 190 -11.64 11.69 3.48
CA ASP A 190 -10.28 11.65 2.92
C ASP A 190 -9.18 11.40 3.98
N ARG A 191 -9.55 11.06 5.21
CA ARG A 191 -8.61 10.87 6.35
C ARG A 191 -7.49 9.86 6.09
N LEU A 192 -7.71 8.89 5.22
CA LEU A 192 -6.73 7.87 4.86
C LEU A 192 -6.07 8.11 3.49
N ALA A 193 -6.37 9.22 2.80
CA ALA A 193 -5.88 9.47 1.45
C ALA A 193 -4.34 9.47 1.39
N ASN A 194 -3.70 10.18 2.32
CA ASN A 194 -2.24 10.27 2.38
C ASN A 194 -1.57 8.94 2.80
N THR A 195 -2.32 7.99 3.38
CA THR A 195 -1.73 6.72 3.85
C THR A 195 -1.32 5.80 2.71
N VAL A 196 -1.91 5.96 1.52
CA VAL A 196 -1.52 5.21 0.32
C VAL A 196 -0.05 5.51 -0.02
N GLN A 197 0.31 6.79 -0.11
CA GLN A 197 1.68 7.23 -0.42
C GLN A 197 2.65 6.90 0.72
N LEU A 198 2.19 6.97 1.97
CA LEU A 198 2.98 6.54 3.14
C LEU A 198 3.35 5.05 3.08
N VAL A 199 2.40 4.17 2.70
CA VAL A 199 2.70 2.75 2.54
C VAL A 199 3.61 2.52 1.35
N ALA A 200 3.42 3.25 0.24
CA ALA A 200 4.33 3.20 -0.91
C ALA A 200 5.77 3.58 -0.53
N TRP A 201 5.96 4.58 0.34
CA TRP A 201 7.27 4.96 0.89
C TRP A 201 7.95 3.79 1.64
N VAL A 202 7.20 3.10 2.52
CA VAL A 202 7.73 1.94 3.27
C VAL A 202 8.10 0.82 2.31
N VAL A 203 7.20 0.46 1.40
CA VAL A 203 7.40 -0.64 0.45
C VAL A 203 8.57 -0.35 -0.49
N THR A 204 8.69 0.87 -0.98
CA THR A 204 9.80 1.29 -1.86
C THR A 204 11.12 1.26 -1.10
N THR A 205 11.16 1.71 0.16
CA THR A 205 12.34 1.60 1.03
C THR A 205 12.80 0.14 1.18
N VAL A 206 11.87 -0.78 1.44
CA VAL A 206 12.15 -2.23 1.47
C VAL A 206 12.63 -2.72 0.10
N GLY A 207 12.08 -2.17 -0.99
CA GLY A 207 12.50 -2.45 -2.36
C GLY A 207 13.94 -2.04 -2.64
N VAL A 208 14.37 -0.86 -2.20
CA VAL A 208 15.77 -0.40 -2.32
C VAL A 208 16.70 -1.36 -1.57
N TYR A 209 16.34 -1.76 -0.35
CA TYR A 209 17.10 -2.77 0.38
C TYR A 209 17.17 -4.11 -0.39
N GLY A 210 16.03 -4.62 -0.85
CA GLY A 210 15.94 -5.87 -1.60
C GLY A 210 16.77 -5.85 -2.89
N LEU A 211 16.73 -4.73 -3.63
CA LEU A 211 17.51 -4.52 -4.84
C LEU A 211 19.02 -4.50 -4.53
N GLY A 212 19.43 -3.77 -3.49
CA GLY A 212 20.81 -3.76 -3.01
C GLY A 212 21.34 -5.16 -2.71
N ARG A 213 20.54 -5.99 -2.03
CA ARG A 213 20.88 -7.40 -1.76
C ARG A 213 20.96 -8.24 -3.03
N ARG A 214 20.09 -8.00 -4.02
CA ARG A 214 20.09 -8.70 -5.32
C ARG A 214 21.30 -8.40 -6.19
N VAL A 215 21.82 -7.17 -6.14
CA VAL A 215 23.03 -6.78 -6.89
C VAL A 215 24.34 -7.11 -6.15
N GLY A 216 24.26 -7.81 -5.01
CA GLY A 216 25.44 -8.32 -4.29
C GLY A 216 25.96 -7.43 -3.17
N LEU A 217 25.30 -6.31 -2.82
CA LEU A 217 25.71 -5.49 -1.68
C LEU A 217 25.54 -6.26 -0.38
N GLY A 218 26.48 -6.10 0.56
CA GLY A 218 26.35 -6.53 1.95
C GLY A 218 25.11 -5.92 2.63
N ALA A 219 24.59 -6.56 3.69
CA ALA A 219 23.32 -6.14 4.30
C ALA A 219 23.37 -4.72 4.88
N ALA A 220 24.47 -4.35 5.54
CA ALA A 220 24.69 -3.00 6.03
C ALA A 220 24.68 -1.96 4.89
N ALA A 221 25.39 -2.21 3.79
CA ALA A 221 25.42 -1.31 2.64
C ALA A 221 24.04 -1.17 1.97
N ALA A 222 23.28 -2.26 1.85
CA ALA A 222 21.91 -2.22 1.34
C ALA A 222 20.97 -1.43 2.28
N LEU A 223 21.13 -1.56 3.60
CA LEU A 223 20.37 -0.79 4.59
C LEU A 223 20.74 0.70 4.56
N LEU A 224 22.01 1.03 4.32
CA LEU A 224 22.44 2.40 4.12
C LEU A 224 21.75 3.03 2.90
N GLY A 225 21.72 2.33 1.78
CA GLY A 225 21.01 2.78 0.57
C GLY A 225 19.51 2.97 0.79
N ALA A 226 18.87 2.01 1.46
CA ALA A 226 17.45 2.10 1.80
C ALA A 226 17.15 3.27 2.76
N GLY A 227 17.97 3.44 3.80
CA GLY A 227 17.82 4.55 4.74
C GLY A 227 18.09 5.91 4.10
N ALA A 228 19.08 6.00 3.20
CA ALA A 228 19.34 7.21 2.43
C ALA A 228 18.13 7.60 1.57
N PHE A 229 17.55 6.64 0.83
CA PHE A 229 16.31 6.85 0.07
C PHE A 229 15.16 7.32 0.98
N ALA A 230 14.94 6.60 2.09
CA ALA A 230 13.85 6.88 3.02
C ALA A 230 13.93 8.28 3.65
N LEU A 231 15.14 8.84 3.77
CA LEU A 231 15.42 10.14 4.36
C LEU A 231 15.63 11.26 3.33
N LEU A 232 15.52 10.99 2.03
CA LEU A 232 15.59 12.04 1.01
C LEU A 232 14.45 13.05 1.25
N PRO A 233 14.74 14.37 1.32
CA PRO A 233 13.71 15.37 1.64
C PRO A 233 12.49 15.30 0.73
N GLN A 234 12.71 15.12 -0.58
CA GLN A 234 11.63 14.99 -1.56
C GLN A 234 10.74 13.76 -1.28
N VAL A 235 11.36 12.63 -0.95
CA VAL A 235 10.67 11.36 -0.66
C VAL A 235 9.85 11.49 0.63
N VAL A 236 10.41 12.13 1.66
CA VAL A 236 9.70 12.39 2.93
C VAL A 236 8.50 13.33 2.71
N LEU A 237 8.69 14.43 1.98
CA LEU A 237 7.61 15.37 1.69
C LEU A 237 6.47 14.71 0.91
N GLN A 238 6.80 13.91 -0.11
CA GLN A 238 5.77 13.19 -0.88
C GLN A 238 5.05 12.13 -0.05
N SER A 239 5.73 11.44 0.88
CA SER A 239 5.13 10.36 1.69
C SER A 239 3.91 10.78 2.52
N THR A 240 3.70 12.09 2.72
CA THR A 240 2.60 12.66 3.51
C THR A 240 1.52 13.35 2.66
N SER A 241 1.49 13.05 1.36
CA SER A 241 0.59 13.67 0.39
C SER A 241 -0.27 12.65 -0.35
N ALA A 242 -1.29 13.11 -1.08
CA ALA A 242 -2.13 12.27 -1.93
C ALA A 242 -1.67 12.28 -3.40
N HIS A 243 -0.36 12.41 -3.64
CA HIS A 243 0.26 12.22 -4.95
C HIS A 243 0.31 10.74 -5.34
N ASN A 244 0.78 10.46 -6.55
CA ASN A 244 0.90 9.11 -7.10
C ASN A 244 2.29 8.82 -7.70
N ASP A 245 3.32 9.51 -7.19
CA ASP A 245 4.74 9.38 -7.58
C ASP A 245 5.43 8.15 -6.99
#